data_AF-A0A2D4SEZ4-F1
#
_entry.id   AF-A0A2D4SEZ4-F1
#
_cell.length_a   1.000
_cell.length_b   1.000
_cell.length_c   1.000
_cell.angle_alpha   90.00
_cell.angle_beta   90.00
_cell.angle_gamma   90.00
#
_symmetry.space_group_name_H-M   'P 1'
#
loop_
_entity.id
_entity.type
_entity.pdbx_description
1 polymer ?
#
loop_
_entity_poly.entity_id
_entity_poly.type
_entity_poly.pdbx_seq_one_letter_code
_entity_poly.pdbx_strand_id
1 'polypeptide(L)'
;MHCRGIFIVNRSTDEPPEQAAALAIIGGSAGALPAARQITRHLRPGMGLAVVIIAHLSSRSSSTLDKYVSRDSGLPAAFATDGQTLEADHIYIAPPDLHLLFDAGRIRLNSGPRINYSRPSIDVAMRSGAVHFGPRTVGILLSGMLDDGAAGVESIQACGGKTIIQDPEEAPYPAMPLSAINAITPDHVADVENIGALLLEIVEAFPAGPITVDVPQALQLEAALDRTLENAQSRLDQLGARTSLACPDCGGPLWEIPRDGENGYRCHIGHAYSASRLLESQWDEIEKSLWVALRSLEEKSRLLQRLAKEEASRRPNSPLTSFETKAREAEAHTQQLRTLLSKMVFEPGQEAEPPVQSPEST
;
A
#
# COMPACT_ATOMS: atom_id res chain seq x y z
N MET A 1 31.25 -50.01 -20.51
CA MET A 1 30.97 -48.57 -20.35
C MET A 1 29.64 -48.27 -21.01
N HIS A 2 28.56 -48.17 -20.24
CA HIS A 2 27.21 -47.87 -20.75
C HIS A 2 26.82 -46.48 -20.24
N CYS A 3 26.90 -45.47 -21.12
CA CYS A 3 26.31 -44.15 -20.87
C CYS A 3 24.79 -44.27 -20.88
N ARG A 4 24.14 -44.07 -19.73
CA ARG A 4 22.71 -43.78 -19.67
C ARG A 4 22.51 -42.31 -19.99
N GLY A 5 21.98 -42.03 -21.18
CA GLY A 5 21.55 -40.71 -21.59
C GLY A 5 20.41 -40.21 -20.71
N ILE A 6 20.57 -39.01 -20.17
CA ILE A 6 19.51 -38.24 -19.53
C ILE A 6 18.53 -37.83 -20.64
N PHE A 7 17.30 -38.35 -20.58
CA PHE A 7 16.21 -37.87 -21.42
C PHE A 7 15.78 -36.49 -20.93
N ILE A 8 16.21 -35.45 -21.62
CA ILE A 8 15.57 -34.13 -21.53
C ILE A 8 14.27 -34.23 -22.34
N VAL A 9 13.14 -34.32 -21.66
CA VAL A 9 11.84 -34.25 -22.30
C VAL A 9 11.61 -32.78 -22.67
N ASN A 10 11.77 -32.45 -23.95
CA ASN A 10 11.32 -31.17 -24.49
C ASN A 10 9.79 -31.11 -24.36
N ARG A 11 9.24 -30.31 -23.44
CA ARG A 11 7.81 -30.00 -23.41
C ARG A 11 7.45 -29.29 -24.72
N SER A 12 6.45 -29.79 -25.44
CA SER A 12 5.91 -29.15 -26.64
C SER A 12 5.21 -27.85 -26.29
N THR A 13 5.36 -26.82 -27.12
CA THR A 13 4.74 -25.48 -26.99
C THR A 13 3.21 -25.44 -27.14
N ASP A 14 2.53 -26.60 -27.10
CA ASP A 14 1.10 -26.78 -27.33
C ASP A 14 0.32 -27.27 -26.09
N GLU A 15 0.99 -27.55 -24.96
CA GLU A 15 0.28 -27.82 -23.71
C GLU A 15 -0.21 -26.51 -23.08
N PRO A 16 -1.47 -26.44 -22.60
CA PRO A 16 -1.98 -25.24 -21.93
C PRO A 16 -1.08 -24.92 -20.73
N PRO A 17 -0.84 -23.63 -20.44
CA PRO A 17 0.08 -23.24 -19.39
C PRO A 17 -0.34 -23.84 -18.05
N GLU A 18 0.64 -24.44 -17.36
CA GLU A 18 0.45 -25.09 -16.06
C GLU A 18 0.12 -24.01 -15.02
N GLN A 19 -1.09 -24.07 -14.45
CA GLN A 19 -1.53 -23.10 -13.44
C GLN A 19 -0.70 -23.28 -12.16
N ALA A 20 -0.31 -22.18 -11.53
CA ALA A 20 0.50 -22.19 -10.32
C ALA A 20 -0.22 -22.93 -9.18
N ALA A 21 0.49 -23.85 -8.53
CA ALA A 21 -0.01 -24.57 -7.36
C ALA A 21 0.16 -23.77 -6.07
N ALA A 22 1.11 -22.82 -6.05
CA ALA A 22 1.43 -21.97 -4.93
C ALA A 22 1.76 -20.54 -5.39
N LEU A 23 1.71 -19.60 -4.44
CA LEU A 23 1.88 -18.18 -4.69
C LEU A 23 2.80 -17.53 -3.65
N ALA A 24 3.83 -16.83 -4.10
CA ALA A 24 4.61 -15.91 -3.28
C ALA A 24 4.32 -14.46 -3.68
N ILE A 25 4.03 -13.61 -2.71
CA ILE A 25 3.74 -12.19 -2.93
C ILE A 25 4.81 -11.37 -2.22
N ILE A 26 5.63 -10.68 -3.01
CA ILE A 26 6.69 -9.79 -2.54
C ILE A 26 6.16 -8.36 -2.61
N GLY A 27 5.91 -7.76 -1.44
CA GLY A 27 5.49 -6.38 -1.30
C GLY A 27 6.61 -5.48 -0.80
N GLY A 28 6.69 -4.26 -1.31
CA GLY A 28 7.54 -3.22 -0.73
C GLY A 28 7.42 -1.87 -1.42
N SER A 29 8.18 -0.89 -0.95
CA SER A 29 8.14 0.48 -1.46
C SER A 29 9.55 1.03 -1.66
N ALA A 30 9.91 2.13 -1.02
CA ALA A 30 11.24 2.70 -1.04
C ALA A 30 12.29 1.65 -0.60
N GLY A 31 13.27 1.38 -1.48
CA GLY A 31 14.34 0.41 -1.23
C GLY A 31 14.01 -1.05 -1.52
N ALA A 32 12.76 -1.41 -1.82
CA ALA A 32 12.36 -2.82 -1.98
C ALA A 32 12.85 -3.49 -3.26
N LEU A 33 12.99 -2.75 -4.36
CA LEU A 33 13.23 -3.35 -5.67
C LEU A 33 14.57 -4.10 -5.78
N PRO A 34 15.72 -3.56 -5.30
CA PRO A 34 16.97 -4.31 -5.25
C PRO A 34 16.84 -5.61 -4.42
N ALA A 35 16.12 -5.55 -3.30
CA ALA A 35 15.89 -6.70 -2.44
C ALA A 35 15.03 -7.77 -3.11
N ALA A 36 13.90 -7.38 -3.72
CA ALA A 36 13.05 -8.28 -4.50
C ALA A 36 13.85 -8.97 -5.62
N ARG A 37 14.71 -8.23 -6.32
CA ARG A 37 15.58 -8.81 -7.35
C ARG A 37 16.56 -9.82 -6.77
N GLN A 38 17.18 -9.54 -5.63
CA GLN A 38 18.09 -10.49 -4.96
C GLN A 38 17.39 -11.79 -4.57
N ILE A 39 16.16 -11.70 -4.05
CA ILE A 39 15.33 -12.86 -3.73
C ILE A 39 15.05 -13.69 -5.00
N THR A 40 14.64 -13.04 -6.09
CA THR A 40 14.28 -13.74 -7.34
C THR A 40 15.42 -14.50 -8.02
N ARG A 41 16.68 -14.24 -7.65
CA ARG A 41 17.86 -15.00 -8.13
C ARG A 41 17.88 -16.45 -7.68
N HIS A 42 17.18 -16.77 -6.58
CA HIS A 42 17.10 -18.12 -6.03
C HIS A 42 16.03 -18.99 -6.70
N LEU A 43 15.12 -18.36 -7.46
CA LEU A 43 14.03 -19.06 -8.12
C LEU A 43 14.56 -19.94 -9.26
N ARG A 44 13.87 -21.05 -9.52
CA ARG A 44 14.23 -22.01 -10.56
C ARG A 44 12.98 -22.65 -11.17
N PRO A 45 13.00 -23.09 -12.44
CA PRO A 45 11.88 -23.80 -13.04
C PRO A 45 11.55 -25.11 -12.32
N GLY A 46 10.30 -25.56 -12.41
CA GLY A 46 9.80 -26.80 -11.83
C GLY A 46 9.36 -26.69 -10.37
N MET A 47 9.15 -25.48 -9.86
CA MET A 47 8.69 -25.26 -8.48
C MET A 47 7.16 -25.28 -8.35
N GLY A 48 6.43 -25.06 -9.46
CA GLY A 48 4.98 -24.91 -9.40
C GLY A 48 4.53 -23.61 -8.72
N LEU A 49 5.46 -22.66 -8.54
CA LEU A 49 5.29 -21.41 -7.81
C LEU A 49 5.11 -20.25 -8.79
N ALA A 50 4.08 -19.43 -8.58
CA ALA A 50 4.05 -18.08 -9.15
C ALA A 50 4.58 -17.07 -8.12
N VAL A 51 5.36 -16.10 -8.58
CA VAL A 51 5.85 -14.99 -7.75
C VAL A 51 5.22 -13.70 -8.24
N VAL A 52 4.70 -12.88 -7.33
CA VAL A 52 4.08 -11.60 -7.65
C VAL A 52 4.78 -10.50 -6.88
N ILE A 53 5.24 -9.47 -7.59
CA ILE A 53 5.95 -8.32 -7.04
C ILE A 53 5.01 -7.11 -7.08
N ILE A 54 4.74 -6.56 -5.90
CA ILE A 54 4.00 -5.31 -5.71
C ILE A 54 4.99 -4.28 -5.18
N ALA A 55 5.33 -3.29 -6.02
CA ALA A 55 6.20 -2.20 -5.64
C ALA A 55 5.50 -0.85 -5.87
N HIS A 56 5.58 0.06 -4.90
CA HIS A 56 5.11 1.44 -5.07
C HIS A 56 6.10 2.22 -5.96
N LEU A 57 5.86 2.19 -7.26
CA LEU A 57 6.73 2.81 -8.25
C LEU A 57 6.16 4.15 -8.71
N SER A 58 7.05 5.12 -8.98
CA SER A 58 6.64 6.31 -9.72
C SER A 58 6.23 5.92 -11.15
N SER A 59 5.16 6.51 -11.67
CA SER A 59 4.60 6.20 -13.01
C SER A 59 5.58 6.36 -14.19
N ARG A 60 6.73 7.02 -13.97
CA ARG A 60 7.80 7.24 -14.96
C ARG A 60 8.87 6.14 -14.98
N SER A 61 8.88 5.23 -14.01
CA SER A 61 9.95 4.24 -13.80
C SER A 61 9.64 2.82 -14.29
N SER A 62 8.48 2.60 -14.92
CA SER A 62 7.90 1.27 -15.09
C SER A 62 8.32 0.49 -16.33
N SER A 63 8.71 1.11 -17.45
CA SER A 63 8.74 0.41 -18.75
C SER A 63 9.84 -0.66 -18.94
N THR A 64 10.77 -0.79 -18.00
CA THR A 64 11.89 -1.76 -18.08
C THR A 64 12.07 -2.59 -16.81
N LEU A 65 11.11 -2.52 -15.88
CA LEU A 65 11.23 -3.18 -14.58
C LEU A 65 11.19 -4.70 -14.70
N ASP A 66 10.30 -5.20 -15.54
CA ASP A 66 10.22 -6.60 -15.97
C ASP A 66 11.57 -7.12 -16.48
N LYS A 67 12.26 -6.35 -17.31
CA LYS A 67 13.60 -6.68 -17.82
C LYS A 67 14.66 -6.63 -16.72
N TYR A 68 14.56 -5.66 -15.81
CA TYR A 68 15.49 -5.53 -14.69
C TYR A 68 15.42 -6.73 -13.74
N VAL A 69 14.21 -7.19 -13.42
CA VAL A 69 13.98 -8.39 -12.61
C VAL A 69 14.40 -9.64 -13.38
N SER A 70 13.93 -9.79 -14.63
CA SER A 70 14.21 -10.97 -15.48
C SER A 70 15.70 -11.25 -15.71
N ARG A 71 16.55 -10.21 -15.72
CA ARG A 71 17.96 -10.34 -16.13
C ARG A 71 18.77 -11.31 -15.25
N ASP A 72 18.45 -11.37 -13.96
CA ASP A 72 19.18 -12.19 -12.99
C ASP A 72 18.28 -13.21 -12.28
N SER A 73 16.97 -13.23 -12.56
CA SER A 73 16.08 -14.23 -11.99
C SER A 73 16.19 -15.57 -12.72
N GLY A 74 15.92 -16.67 -12.02
CA GLY A 74 15.82 -17.98 -12.68
C GLY A 74 14.49 -18.23 -13.38
N LEU A 75 13.55 -17.27 -13.34
CA LEU A 75 12.22 -17.32 -13.95
C LEU A 75 11.95 -16.06 -14.79
N PRO A 76 11.13 -16.14 -15.85
CA PRO A 76 10.72 -14.97 -16.63
C PRO A 76 9.86 -14.00 -15.80
N ALA A 77 10.09 -12.69 -15.96
CA ALA A 77 9.27 -11.65 -15.33
C ALA A 77 8.54 -10.79 -16.37
N ALA A 78 7.27 -10.48 -16.10
CA ALA A 78 6.44 -9.61 -16.93
C ALA A 78 5.47 -8.78 -16.09
N PHE A 79 5.00 -7.66 -16.65
CA PHE A 79 3.85 -6.96 -16.05
C PHE A 79 2.60 -7.82 -16.15
N ALA A 80 1.81 -7.81 -15.07
CA ALA A 80 0.55 -8.51 -15.05
C ALA A 80 -0.47 -7.91 -16.03
N THR A 81 -1.26 -8.78 -16.66
CA THR A 81 -2.40 -8.40 -17.52
C THR A 81 -3.70 -8.91 -16.91
N ASP A 82 -4.78 -8.14 -17.00
CA ASP A 82 -6.08 -8.56 -16.47
C ASP A 82 -6.59 -9.84 -17.15
N GLY A 83 -7.10 -10.76 -16.35
CA GLY A 83 -7.71 -12.02 -16.81
C GLY A 83 -6.71 -13.11 -17.19
N GLN A 84 -5.41 -12.84 -17.19
CA GLN A 84 -4.41 -13.84 -17.53
C GLN A 84 -4.34 -14.95 -16.47
N THR A 85 -4.00 -16.16 -16.91
CA THR A 85 -3.76 -17.29 -16.00
C THR A 85 -2.55 -16.98 -15.13
N LEU A 86 -2.61 -17.31 -13.84
CA LEU A 86 -1.44 -17.30 -12.98
C LEU A 86 -0.64 -18.57 -13.25
N GLU A 87 0.41 -18.47 -14.05
CA GLU A 87 1.21 -19.61 -14.49
C GLU A 87 2.30 -19.96 -13.47
N ALA A 88 2.58 -21.25 -13.32
CA ALA A 88 3.71 -21.74 -12.56
C ALA A 88 5.03 -21.22 -13.15
N ASP A 89 6.04 -21.06 -12.30
CA ASP A 89 7.41 -20.70 -12.68
C ASP A 89 7.49 -19.35 -13.43
N HIS A 90 6.64 -18.40 -13.05
CA HIS A 90 6.62 -17.03 -13.58
C HIS A 90 6.66 -15.97 -12.48
N ILE A 91 7.24 -14.82 -12.82
CA ILE A 91 7.23 -13.62 -11.99
C ILE A 91 6.29 -12.59 -12.64
N TYR A 92 5.32 -12.10 -11.87
CA TYR A 92 4.40 -11.05 -12.31
C TYR A 92 4.62 -9.78 -11.52
N ILE A 93 4.64 -8.64 -12.21
CA ILE A 93 4.81 -7.32 -11.59
C ILE A 93 3.49 -6.58 -11.69
N ALA A 94 3.00 -6.05 -10.56
CA ALA A 94 1.81 -5.23 -10.61
C ALA A 94 2.05 -3.96 -11.45
N PRO A 95 1.16 -3.66 -12.42
CA PRO A 95 1.24 -2.43 -13.16
C PRO A 95 0.94 -1.23 -12.24
N PRO A 96 1.53 -0.06 -12.53
CA PRO A 96 1.25 1.15 -11.75
C PRO A 96 -0.22 1.56 -11.89
N ASP A 97 -0.77 2.15 -10.83
CA ASP A 97 -2.14 2.70 -10.79
C ASP A 97 -3.27 1.67 -10.98
N LEU A 98 -2.99 0.38 -10.81
CA LEU A 98 -3.98 -0.69 -10.76
C LEU A 98 -3.72 -1.58 -9.55
N HIS A 99 -4.77 -1.97 -8.83
CA HIS A 99 -4.66 -3.05 -7.84
C HIS A 99 -4.54 -4.39 -8.57
N LEU A 100 -3.65 -5.25 -8.08
CA LEU A 100 -3.53 -6.64 -8.51
C LEU A 100 -4.15 -7.53 -7.43
N LEU A 101 -5.08 -8.39 -7.85
CA LEU A 101 -5.73 -9.39 -7.02
C LEU A 101 -5.86 -10.73 -7.76
N PHE A 102 -6.26 -11.76 -7.03
CA PHE A 102 -6.44 -13.11 -7.57
C PHE A 102 -7.90 -13.53 -7.51
N ASP A 103 -8.36 -14.23 -8.54
CA ASP A 103 -9.72 -14.78 -8.62
C ASP A 103 -9.69 -16.08 -9.45
N ALA A 104 -10.07 -17.20 -8.83
CA ALA A 104 -10.08 -18.53 -9.46
C ALA A 104 -8.77 -18.87 -10.24
N GLY A 105 -7.61 -18.52 -9.65
CA GLY A 105 -6.28 -18.75 -10.21
C GLY A 105 -5.96 -17.94 -11.48
N ARG A 106 -6.68 -16.84 -11.69
CA ARG A 106 -6.34 -15.78 -12.65
C ARG A 106 -5.91 -14.53 -11.90
N ILE A 107 -5.06 -13.73 -12.56
CA ILE A 107 -4.76 -12.38 -12.11
C ILE A 107 -5.88 -11.46 -12.56
N ARG A 108 -6.39 -10.63 -11.66
CA ARG A 108 -7.35 -9.58 -11.93
C ARG A 108 -6.74 -8.22 -11.60
N LEU A 109 -7.01 -7.25 -12.46
CA LEU A 109 -6.58 -5.87 -12.26
C LEU A 109 -7.80 -4.97 -12.14
N ASN A 110 -7.79 -4.05 -11.19
CA ASN A 110 -8.83 -3.03 -11.09
C ASN A 110 -8.29 -1.64 -10.75
N SER A 111 -9.06 -0.62 -11.08
CA SER A 111 -8.80 0.79 -10.76
C SER A 111 -9.65 1.26 -9.58
N GLY A 112 -9.91 0.37 -8.62
CA GLY A 112 -10.61 0.70 -7.39
C GLY A 112 -9.96 1.86 -6.62
N PRO A 113 -10.65 2.43 -5.63
CA PRO A 113 -10.09 3.51 -4.83
C PRO A 113 -8.82 3.06 -4.10
N ARG A 114 -7.96 4.03 -3.78
CA ARG A 114 -6.70 3.76 -3.08
C ARG A 114 -6.95 3.14 -1.71
N ILE A 115 -6.07 2.21 -1.33
CA ILE A 115 -6.05 1.56 -0.01
C ILE A 115 -4.72 1.95 0.63
N ASN A 116 -4.76 2.55 1.82
CA ASN A 116 -3.58 3.15 2.47
C ASN A 116 -2.80 4.08 1.51
N TYR A 117 -3.54 4.93 0.79
CA TYR A 117 -3.03 5.82 -0.28
C TYR A 117 -2.30 5.16 -1.45
N SER A 118 -2.30 3.83 -1.51
CA SER A 118 -1.51 3.05 -2.45
C SER A 118 -2.38 2.42 -3.54
N ARG A 119 -1.88 2.48 -4.78
CA ARG A 119 -2.41 1.75 -5.93
C ARG A 119 -1.28 1.48 -6.93
N PRO A 120 -0.77 0.24 -7.03
CA PRO A 120 -1.22 -0.98 -6.35
C PRO A 120 -1.05 -0.93 -4.83
N SER A 121 -1.90 -1.66 -4.10
CA SER A 121 -1.76 -1.92 -2.66
C SER A 121 -1.30 -3.36 -2.45
N ILE A 122 -0.33 -3.54 -1.55
CA ILE A 122 0.21 -4.83 -1.13
C ILE A 122 -0.86 -5.61 -0.37
N ASP A 123 -1.62 -4.94 0.51
CA ASP A 123 -2.70 -5.56 1.30
C ASP A 123 -3.74 -6.25 0.41
N VAL A 124 -4.12 -5.64 -0.72
CA VAL A 124 -5.09 -6.21 -1.66
C VAL A 124 -4.58 -7.51 -2.30
N ALA A 125 -3.33 -7.50 -2.75
CA ALA A 125 -2.72 -8.67 -3.37
C ALA A 125 -2.58 -9.79 -2.35
N MET A 126 -2.04 -9.49 -1.17
CA MET A 126 -1.85 -10.46 -0.09
C MET A 126 -3.18 -11.04 0.41
N ARG A 127 -4.19 -10.21 0.65
CA ARG A 127 -5.52 -10.67 1.10
C ARG A 127 -6.17 -11.58 0.06
N SER A 128 -6.24 -11.15 -1.20
CA SER A 128 -6.86 -11.99 -2.24
C SER A 128 -6.05 -13.26 -2.51
N GLY A 129 -4.72 -13.20 -2.41
CA GLY A 129 -3.84 -14.37 -2.50
C GLY A 129 -4.11 -15.38 -1.39
N ALA A 130 -4.18 -14.90 -0.14
CA ALA A 130 -4.48 -15.71 1.03
C ALA A 130 -5.84 -16.43 0.90
N VAL A 131 -6.88 -15.73 0.45
CA VAL A 131 -8.23 -16.30 0.27
C VAL A 131 -8.23 -17.43 -0.79
N HIS A 132 -7.40 -17.35 -1.82
CA HIS A 132 -7.42 -18.31 -2.93
C HIS A 132 -6.40 -19.46 -2.79
N PHE A 133 -5.21 -19.17 -2.27
CA PHE A 133 -4.10 -20.13 -2.15
C PHE A 133 -3.93 -20.65 -0.72
N GLY A 134 -4.51 -19.98 0.28
CA GLY A 134 -4.53 -20.45 1.65
C GLY A 134 -3.14 -20.77 2.19
N PRO A 135 -2.94 -21.99 2.73
CA PRO A 135 -1.64 -22.48 3.20
C PRO A 135 -0.51 -22.51 2.16
N ARG A 136 -0.82 -22.39 0.86
CA ARG A 136 0.18 -22.29 -0.23
C ARG A 136 0.52 -20.85 -0.63
N THR A 137 0.28 -19.91 0.28
CA THR A 137 0.63 -18.50 0.10
C THR A 137 1.84 -18.16 0.96
N VAL A 138 2.85 -17.52 0.38
CA VAL A 138 3.94 -16.86 1.11
C VAL A 138 3.83 -15.36 0.94
N GLY A 139 3.67 -14.62 2.03
CA GLY A 139 3.75 -13.16 2.06
C GLY A 139 5.16 -12.73 2.43
N ILE A 140 5.80 -11.94 1.57
CA ILE A 140 7.13 -11.38 1.82
C ILE A 140 6.98 -9.87 1.85
N LEU A 141 7.26 -9.23 2.99
CA LEU A 141 7.20 -7.79 3.12
C LEU A 141 8.61 -7.20 3.29
N LEU A 142 8.97 -6.30 2.39
CA LEU A 142 10.30 -5.69 2.29
C LEU A 142 10.28 -4.22 2.75
N SER A 143 11.46 -3.60 2.69
CA SER A 143 11.67 -2.18 2.94
C SER A 143 10.63 -1.28 2.28
N GLY A 144 10.18 -0.29 3.04
CA GLY A 144 9.18 0.66 2.57
C GLY A 144 8.86 1.70 3.64
N MET A 145 8.29 2.81 3.17
CA MET A 145 7.64 3.76 4.06
C MET A 145 6.21 3.28 4.32
N LEU A 146 5.62 3.75 5.41
CA LEU A 146 4.20 3.53 5.74
C LEU A 146 3.93 2.05 6.12
N ASP A 147 2.68 1.61 6.00
CA ASP A 147 2.16 0.37 6.61
C ASP A 147 1.38 -0.53 5.61
N ASP A 148 1.37 -0.22 4.31
CA ASP A 148 0.76 -1.09 3.29
C ASP A 148 1.48 -2.45 3.26
N GLY A 149 0.71 -3.52 3.44
CA GLY A 149 1.20 -4.89 3.55
C GLY A 149 1.06 -5.48 4.96
N ALA A 150 0.93 -4.67 6.01
CA ALA A 150 0.77 -5.16 7.39
C ALA A 150 -0.54 -5.95 7.56
N ALA A 151 -1.67 -5.41 7.08
CA ALA A 151 -2.95 -6.13 7.09
C ALA A 151 -2.98 -7.30 6.10
N GLY A 152 -2.16 -7.22 5.05
CA GLY A 152 -1.94 -8.27 4.06
C GLY A 152 -1.27 -9.51 4.66
N VAL A 153 -0.18 -9.34 5.41
CA VAL A 153 0.53 -10.46 6.06
C VAL A 153 -0.32 -11.10 7.17
N GLU A 154 -1.10 -10.30 7.91
CA GLU A 154 -2.11 -10.80 8.85
C GLU A 154 -3.14 -11.70 8.11
N SER A 155 -3.62 -11.26 6.95
CA SER A 155 -4.56 -12.04 6.15
C SER A 155 -3.94 -13.37 5.66
N ILE A 156 -2.66 -13.37 5.31
CA ILE A 156 -1.93 -14.59 4.91
C ILE A 156 -1.82 -15.57 6.07
N GLN A 157 -1.41 -15.09 7.25
CA GLN A 157 -1.28 -15.93 8.44
C GLN A 157 -2.62 -16.51 8.89
N ALA A 158 -3.69 -15.71 8.86
CA ALA A 158 -5.04 -16.13 9.20
C ALA A 158 -5.60 -17.22 8.27
N CYS A 159 -5.09 -17.32 7.03
CA CYS A 159 -5.42 -18.37 6.07
C CYS A 159 -4.42 -19.56 6.10
N GLY A 160 -3.52 -19.61 7.08
CA GLY A 160 -2.52 -20.65 7.26
C GLY A 160 -1.31 -20.58 6.32
N GLY A 161 -1.16 -19.47 5.59
CA GLY A 161 0.04 -19.20 4.79
C GLY A 161 1.24 -18.82 5.66
N LYS A 162 2.38 -18.57 4.99
CA LYS A 162 3.65 -18.22 5.65
C LYS A 162 4.05 -16.78 5.39
N THR A 163 4.72 -16.17 6.37
CA THR A 163 5.13 -14.77 6.32
C THR A 163 6.62 -14.61 6.54
N ILE A 164 7.29 -13.83 5.69
CA ILE A 164 8.69 -13.47 5.81
C ILE A 164 8.77 -11.94 5.79
N ILE A 165 9.33 -11.35 6.84
CA ILE A 165 9.52 -9.90 6.93
C ILE A 165 11.02 -9.62 6.80
N GLN A 166 11.40 -8.64 5.96
CA GLN A 166 12.78 -8.17 5.92
C GLN A 166 13.18 -7.66 7.31
N ASP A 167 14.39 -7.99 7.76
CA ASP A 167 14.93 -7.45 9.01
C ASP A 167 14.92 -5.91 8.97
N PRO A 168 14.21 -5.24 9.90
CA PRO A 168 14.19 -3.78 9.98
C PRO A 168 15.58 -3.14 10.15
N GLU A 169 16.56 -3.84 10.71
CA GLU A 169 17.90 -3.28 10.95
C GLU A 169 18.70 -3.05 9.65
N GLU A 170 18.47 -3.87 8.61
CA GLU A 170 19.10 -3.68 7.28
C GLU A 170 18.19 -2.97 6.26
N ALA A 171 16.90 -2.84 6.56
CA ALA A 171 15.95 -2.17 5.67
C ALA A 171 16.28 -0.67 5.56
N PRO A 172 16.57 -0.13 4.36
CA PRO A 172 16.85 1.30 4.20
C PRO A 172 15.66 2.19 4.59
N TYR A 173 14.45 1.64 4.55
CA TYR A 173 13.23 2.25 5.06
C TYR A 173 12.49 1.21 5.94
N PRO A 174 12.67 1.24 7.26
CA PRO A 174 12.21 0.16 8.16
C PRO A 174 10.74 0.26 8.57
N ALA A 175 10.05 1.37 8.27
CA ALA A 175 8.69 1.63 8.75
C ALA A 175 7.69 0.53 8.37
N MET A 176 7.74 0.04 7.13
CA MET A 176 6.84 -1.01 6.64
C MET A 176 7.12 -2.39 7.28
N PRO A 177 8.37 -2.90 7.32
CA PRO A 177 8.70 -4.09 8.11
C PRO A 177 8.29 -3.99 9.58
N LEU A 178 8.56 -2.87 10.25
CA LEU A 178 8.18 -2.64 11.65
C LEU A 178 6.66 -2.68 11.83
N SER A 179 5.90 -2.09 10.90
CA SER A 179 4.44 -2.11 10.94
C SER A 179 3.89 -3.54 10.87
N ALA A 180 4.48 -4.42 10.06
CA ALA A 180 4.11 -5.82 10.01
C ALA A 180 4.47 -6.59 11.28
N ILE A 181 5.66 -6.37 11.85
CA ILE A 181 6.09 -7.01 13.12
C ILE A 181 5.20 -6.56 14.29
N ASN A 182 4.71 -5.32 14.27
CA ASN A 182 3.78 -4.84 15.29
C ASN A 182 2.37 -5.41 15.11
N ALA A 183 1.98 -5.75 13.87
CA ALA A 183 0.66 -6.29 13.56
C ALA A 183 0.55 -7.80 13.83
N ILE A 184 1.62 -8.57 13.59
CA ILE A 184 1.63 -10.03 13.72
C ILE A 184 2.93 -10.56 14.33
N THR A 185 2.92 -11.81 14.79
CA THR A 185 4.15 -12.58 14.99
C THR A 185 4.51 -13.28 13.67
N PRO A 186 5.47 -12.77 12.87
CA PRO A 186 5.80 -13.38 11.58
C PRO A 186 6.47 -14.75 11.76
N ASP A 187 6.37 -15.63 10.76
CA ASP A 187 7.07 -16.91 10.79
C ASP A 187 8.59 -16.71 10.71
N HIS A 188 9.03 -15.72 9.94
CA HIS A 188 10.44 -15.37 9.78
C HIS A 188 10.66 -13.86 9.70
N VAL A 189 11.69 -13.39 10.41
CA VAL A 189 12.34 -12.10 10.17
C VAL A 189 13.75 -12.43 9.69
N ALA A 190 14.16 -11.88 8.55
CA ALA A 190 15.43 -12.26 7.93
C ALA A 190 16.03 -11.16 7.05
N ASP A 191 17.36 -11.14 6.99
CA ASP A 191 18.11 -10.38 5.99
C ASP A 191 17.75 -10.82 4.56
N VAL A 192 17.73 -9.88 3.63
CA VAL A 192 17.36 -10.08 2.22
C VAL A 192 18.16 -11.20 1.56
N GLU A 193 19.42 -11.38 1.95
CA GLU A 193 20.26 -12.47 1.43
C GLU A 193 19.74 -13.87 1.78
N ASN A 194 19.03 -14.01 2.90
CA ASN A 194 18.50 -15.27 3.41
C ASN A 194 17.05 -15.54 2.98
N ILE A 195 16.27 -14.49 2.67
CA ILE A 195 14.86 -14.61 2.28
C ILE A 195 14.67 -15.53 1.07
N GLY A 196 15.57 -15.47 0.08
CA GLY A 196 15.51 -16.32 -1.11
C GLY A 196 15.58 -17.81 -0.79
N ALA A 197 16.48 -18.22 0.11
CA ALA A 197 16.61 -19.61 0.54
C ALA A 197 15.42 -20.05 1.40
N LEU A 198 14.96 -19.21 2.32
CA LEU A 198 13.78 -19.46 3.16
C LEU A 198 12.52 -19.68 2.32
N LEU A 199 12.32 -18.87 1.28
CA LEU A 199 11.20 -19.04 0.35
C LEU A 199 11.21 -20.44 -0.29
N LEU A 200 12.38 -20.94 -0.71
CA LEU A 200 12.49 -22.27 -1.30
C LEU A 200 12.15 -23.37 -0.29
N GLU A 201 12.66 -23.26 0.94
CA GLU A 201 12.38 -24.21 2.02
C GLU A 201 10.88 -24.30 2.32
N ILE A 202 10.20 -23.15 2.43
CA ILE A 202 8.76 -23.09 2.68
C ILE A 202 7.98 -23.73 1.54
N VAL A 203 8.35 -23.42 0.29
CA VAL A 203 7.63 -23.93 -0.90
C VAL A 203 7.79 -25.44 -1.02
N GLU A 204 8.98 -25.98 -0.73
CA GLU A 204 9.23 -27.43 -0.70
C GLU A 204 8.46 -28.14 0.41
N ALA A 205 8.18 -27.45 1.51
CA ALA A 205 7.41 -27.98 2.64
C ALA A 205 5.88 -27.91 2.45
N PHE A 206 5.38 -27.34 1.34
CA PHE A 206 3.93 -27.24 1.13
C PHE A 206 3.25 -28.61 1.06
N PRO A 207 2.03 -28.76 1.63
CA PRO A 207 1.34 -30.03 1.65
C PRO A 207 0.99 -30.46 0.23
N ALA A 208 1.30 -31.72 -0.10
CA ALA A 208 0.95 -32.33 -1.38
C ALA A 208 -0.56 -32.63 -1.47
N GLY A 209 -1.14 -32.56 -2.67
CA GLY A 209 -2.55 -32.89 -2.92
C GLY A 209 -3.51 -31.70 -2.82
N PRO A 210 -4.83 -31.93 -2.84
CA PRO A 210 -5.82 -30.86 -2.75
C PRO A 210 -5.80 -30.22 -1.36
N ILE A 211 -5.85 -28.88 -1.31
CA ILE A 211 -5.96 -28.11 -0.07
C ILE A 211 -7.39 -27.61 0.06
N THR A 212 -7.95 -27.78 1.25
CA THR A 212 -9.16 -27.07 1.66
C THR A 212 -8.71 -25.80 2.37
N VAL A 213 -9.07 -24.65 1.80
CA VAL A 213 -8.79 -23.36 2.43
C VAL A 213 -9.94 -23.03 3.37
N ASP A 214 -9.70 -23.08 4.66
CA ASP A 214 -10.64 -22.56 5.65
C ASP A 214 -10.40 -21.05 5.80
N VAL A 215 -11.09 -20.25 4.99
CA VAL A 215 -10.95 -18.79 5.01
C VAL A 215 -11.93 -18.20 6.01
N PRO A 216 -11.47 -17.44 7.03
CA PRO A 216 -12.35 -16.67 7.91
C PRO A 216 -13.36 -15.83 7.13
N GLN A 217 -14.64 -15.86 7.53
CA GLN A 217 -15.71 -15.15 6.82
C GLN A 217 -15.42 -13.65 6.64
N ALA A 218 -14.81 -13.00 7.65
CA ALA A 218 -14.40 -11.61 7.55
C ALA A 218 -13.43 -11.37 6.38
N LEU A 219 -12.41 -12.22 6.21
CA LEU A 219 -11.46 -12.10 5.11
C LEU A 219 -12.12 -12.33 3.74
N GLN A 220 -13.09 -13.26 3.65
CA GLN A 220 -13.86 -13.45 2.42
C GLN A 220 -14.63 -12.17 2.04
N LEU A 221 -15.26 -11.53 3.02
CA LEU A 221 -16.03 -10.30 2.82
C LEU A 221 -15.12 -9.14 2.41
N GLU A 222 -13.96 -8.98 3.05
CA GLU A 222 -12.99 -7.95 2.70
C GLU A 222 -12.38 -8.15 1.31
N ALA A 223 -11.97 -9.37 0.96
CA ALA A 223 -11.47 -9.67 -0.38
C ALA A 223 -12.54 -9.40 -1.45
N ALA A 224 -13.82 -9.67 -1.13
CA ALA A 224 -14.92 -9.35 -2.03
C ALA A 224 -15.12 -7.84 -2.19
N LEU A 225 -14.93 -7.04 -1.13
CA LEU A 225 -14.96 -5.57 -1.19
C LEU A 225 -13.84 -5.00 -2.06
N ASP A 226 -12.64 -5.57 -2.00
CA ASP A 226 -11.52 -5.13 -2.84
C ASP A 226 -11.75 -5.45 -4.33
N ARG A 227 -12.54 -6.49 -4.62
CA ARG A 227 -12.86 -6.92 -5.98
C ARG A 227 -14.01 -6.11 -6.61
N THR A 228 -15.07 -5.84 -5.84
CA THR A 228 -16.30 -5.19 -6.35
C THR A 228 -17.07 -4.46 -5.27
N LEU A 229 -17.71 -3.36 -5.66
CA LEU A 229 -18.60 -2.57 -4.80
C LEU A 229 -20.03 -3.14 -4.70
N GLU A 230 -20.32 -4.24 -5.40
CA GLU A 230 -21.61 -4.93 -5.27
C GLU A 230 -21.87 -5.33 -3.81
N ASN A 231 -23.02 -4.91 -3.29
CA ASN A 231 -23.44 -5.14 -1.89
C ASN A 231 -22.44 -4.62 -0.84
N ALA A 232 -21.60 -3.63 -1.19
CA ALA A 232 -20.54 -3.13 -0.31
C ALA A 232 -21.04 -2.76 1.09
N GLN A 233 -22.13 -2.00 1.18
CA GLN A 233 -22.71 -1.60 2.46
C GLN A 233 -23.10 -2.81 3.34
N SER A 234 -23.79 -3.80 2.76
CA SER A 234 -24.20 -4.99 3.51
C SER A 234 -23.00 -5.82 3.99
N ARG A 235 -21.90 -5.86 3.22
CA ARG A 235 -20.67 -6.53 3.65
C ARG A 235 -19.96 -5.76 4.76
N LEU A 236 -19.92 -4.42 4.66
CA LEU A 236 -19.35 -3.57 5.70
C LEU A 236 -20.13 -3.68 7.01
N ASP A 237 -21.46 -3.71 6.96
CA ASP A 237 -22.32 -3.91 8.13
C ASP A 237 -22.13 -5.29 8.80
N GLN A 238 -21.65 -6.30 8.04
CA GLN A 238 -21.27 -7.62 8.59
C GLN A 238 -19.85 -7.64 9.15
N LEU A 239 -18.95 -6.82 8.63
CA LEU A 239 -17.55 -6.78 9.03
C LEU A 239 -17.32 -5.98 10.30
N GLY A 240 -18.10 -4.92 10.52
CA GLY A 240 -17.79 -3.97 11.57
C GLY A 240 -18.88 -2.94 11.83
N ALA A 241 -18.58 -2.02 12.75
CA ALA A 241 -19.52 -1.02 13.19
C ALA A 241 -19.34 0.30 12.43
N ARG A 242 -20.45 0.94 12.06
CA ARG A 242 -20.41 2.28 11.48
C ARG A 242 -20.00 3.30 12.52
N THR A 243 -19.07 4.18 12.16
CA THR A 243 -18.51 5.22 13.03
C THR A 243 -19.16 6.59 12.78
N SER A 244 -18.83 7.56 13.63
CA SER A 244 -19.12 8.99 13.38
C SER A 244 -18.07 9.69 12.51
N LEU A 245 -17.05 8.96 12.06
CA LEU A 245 -15.98 9.51 11.23
C LEU A 245 -16.38 9.49 9.75
N ALA A 246 -15.86 10.48 9.01
CA ALA A 246 -16.01 10.58 7.57
C ALA A 246 -14.71 10.23 6.86
N CYS A 247 -14.84 9.57 5.71
CA CYS A 247 -13.73 9.25 4.82
C CYS A 247 -13.11 10.56 4.30
N PRO A 248 -11.82 10.82 4.52
CA PRO A 248 -11.16 12.06 4.06
C PRO A 248 -11.21 12.23 2.55
N ASP A 249 -11.17 11.13 1.78
CA ASP A 249 -11.13 11.19 0.32
C ASP A 249 -12.50 11.33 -0.36
N CYS A 250 -13.61 10.95 0.31
CA CYS A 250 -14.95 11.01 -0.31
C CYS A 250 -16.06 11.63 0.54
N GLY A 251 -15.80 11.95 1.80
CA GLY A 251 -16.79 12.47 2.76
C GLY A 251 -17.85 11.46 3.20
N GLY A 252 -17.79 10.21 2.71
CA GLY A 252 -18.72 9.14 3.07
C GLY A 252 -18.50 8.58 4.47
N PRO A 253 -19.48 7.83 5.03
CA PRO A 253 -19.31 7.18 6.33
C PRO A 253 -18.19 6.14 6.32
N LEU A 254 -17.51 6.00 7.47
CA LEU A 254 -16.53 4.96 7.73
C LEU A 254 -17.10 3.87 8.65
N TRP A 255 -16.73 2.63 8.36
CA TRP A 255 -16.89 1.47 9.24
C TRP A 255 -15.54 1.14 9.86
N GLU A 256 -15.56 0.86 11.16
CA GLU A 256 -14.43 0.32 11.90
C GLU A 256 -14.48 -1.20 11.81
N ILE A 257 -13.39 -1.78 11.30
CA ILE A 257 -13.21 -3.20 11.03
C ILE A 257 -12.23 -3.74 12.09
N PRO A 258 -12.69 -4.59 13.02
CA PRO A 258 -11.83 -5.17 14.05
C PRO A 258 -10.68 -5.99 13.46
N ARG A 259 -9.50 -5.90 14.08
CA ARG A 259 -8.27 -6.65 13.76
C ARG A 259 -7.57 -7.08 15.05
N ASP A 260 -6.63 -8.02 14.98
CA ASP A 260 -5.92 -8.53 16.17
C ASP A 260 -4.85 -7.56 16.73
N GLY A 261 -4.61 -6.43 16.04
CA GLY A 261 -3.73 -5.34 16.47
C GLY A 261 -4.42 -3.98 16.48
N GLU A 262 -4.38 -3.28 15.34
CA GLU A 262 -5.03 -1.98 15.17
C GLU A 262 -6.26 -2.11 14.27
N ASN A 263 -7.40 -1.55 14.69
CA ASN A 263 -8.62 -1.56 13.90
C ASN A 263 -8.42 -0.85 12.56
N GLY A 264 -8.92 -1.46 11.49
CA GLY A 264 -8.96 -0.86 10.16
C GLY A 264 -10.22 -0.03 9.95
N TYR A 265 -10.20 0.84 8.96
CA TYR A 265 -11.35 1.68 8.58
C TYR A 265 -11.64 1.52 7.09
N ARG A 266 -12.92 1.36 6.74
CA ARG A 266 -13.35 1.25 5.33
C ARG A 266 -14.56 2.14 5.04
N CYS A 267 -14.58 2.74 3.86
CA CYS A 267 -15.71 3.53 3.38
C CYS A 267 -16.58 2.74 2.39
N HIS A 268 -17.83 3.17 2.21
CA HIS A 268 -18.80 2.49 1.34
C HIS A 268 -18.43 2.42 -0.15
N ILE A 269 -17.48 3.24 -0.61
CA ILE A 269 -16.99 3.23 -2.00
C ILE A 269 -15.64 2.54 -2.16
N GLY A 270 -15.03 2.03 -1.09
CA GLY A 270 -13.83 1.16 -1.14
C GLY A 270 -12.52 1.75 -0.62
N HIS A 271 -12.44 3.03 -0.22
CA HIS A 271 -11.24 3.53 0.47
C HIS A 271 -11.05 2.78 1.79
N ALA A 272 -9.81 2.43 2.11
CA ALA A 272 -9.44 1.75 3.34
C ALA A 272 -8.18 2.37 3.97
N TYR A 273 -8.13 2.37 5.30
CA TYR A 273 -7.10 3.01 6.12
C TYR A 273 -6.80 2.14 7.35
N SER A 274 -5.55 2.10 7.80
CA SER A 274 -5.24 1.86 9.21
C SER A 274 -5.65 3.08 10.08
N ALA A 275 -5.61 2.97 11.41
CA ALA A 275 -6.00 4.08 12.27
C ALA A 275 -4.97 5.22 12.18
N SER A 276 -3.69 4.88 12.20
CA SER A 276 -2.59 5.84 11.99
C SER A 276 -2.71 6.57 10.64
N ARG A 277 -3.00 5.84 9.55
CA ARG A 277 -3.24 6.41 8.22
C ARG A 277 -4.44 7.33 8.21
N LEU A 278 -5.54 6.94 8.84
CA LEU A 278 -6.75 7.76 8.88
C LEU A 278 -6.48 9.09 9.61
N LEU A 279 -5.68 9.07 10.69
CA LEU A 279 -5.30 10.28 11.40
C LEU A 279 -4.44 11.22 10.54
N GLU A 280 -3.42 10.68 9.87
CA GLU A 280 -2.60 11.44 8.91
C GLU A 280 -3.47 12.01 7.77
N SER A 281 -4.39 11.21 7.25
CA SER A 281 -5.33 11.59 6.17
C SER A 281 -6.21 12.77 6.57
N GLN A 282 -6.66 12.82 7.83
CA GLN A 282 -7.43 13.95 8.34
C GLN A 282 -6.58 15.22 8.40
N TRP A 283 -5.30 15.08 8.72
CA TRP A 283 -4.37 16.19 8.75
C TRP A 283 -4.13 16.79 7.36
N ASP A 284 -3.91 15.94 6.37
CA ASP A 284 -3.79 16.34 4.96
C ASP A 284 -5.03 17.12 4.49
N GLU A 285 -6.22 16.69 4.91
CA GLU A 285 -7.48 17.35 4.55
C GLU A 285 -7.64 18.72 5.22
N ILE A 286 -7.23 18.85 6.48
CA ILE A 286 -7.19 20.13 7.19
C ILE A 286 -6.22 21.08 6.47
N GLU A 287 -5.03 20.61 6.12
CA GLU A 287 -4.03 21.43 5.44
C GLU A 287 -4.54 21.92 4.07
N LYS A 288 -5.09 21.01 3.24
CA LYS A 288 -5.70 21.37 1.95
C LYS A 288 -6.78 22.43 2.11
N SER A 289 -7.67 22.26 3.09
CA SER A 289 -8.74 23.20 3.39
C SER A 289 -8.21 24.59 3.77
N LEU A 290 -7.14 24.65 4.57
CA LEU A 290 -6.49 25.90 4.96
C LEU A 290 -5.82 26.59 3.77
N TRP A 291 -5.19 25.84 2.86
CA TRP A 291 -4.64 26.40 1.62
C TRP A 291 -5.73 26.98 0.70
N VAL A 292 -6.86 26.29 0.57
CA VAL A 292 -8.03 26.80 -0.17
C VAL A 292 -8.55 28.09 0.47
N ALA A 293 -8.73 28.10 1.79
CA ALA A 293 -9.18 29.29 2.52
C ALA A 293 -8.22 30.47 2.36
N LEU A 294 -6.90 30.22 2.45
CA LEU A 294 -5.86 31.23 2.23
C LEU A 294 -5.98 31.82 0.83
N ARG A 295 -6.04 30.99 -0.22
CA ARG A 295 -6.19 31.44 -1.61
C ARG A 295 -7.45 32.28 -1.78
N SER A 296 -8.59 31.85 -1.24
CA SER A 296 -9.85 32.59 -1.32
C SER A 296 -9.79 33.93 -0.58
N LEU A 297 -9.11 34.01 0.56
CA LEU A 297 -8.91 35.27 1.29
C LEU A 297 -7.98 36.24 0.55
N GLU A 298 -6.93 35.73 -0.10
CA GLU A 298 -6.06 36.55 -0.94
C GLU A 298 -6.81 37.13 -2.15
N GLU A 299 -7.63 36.30 -2.83
CA GLU A 299 -8.47 36.75 -3.95
C GLU A 299 -9.46 37.84 -3.49
N LYS A 300 -10.11 37.64 -2.33
CA LYS A 300 -11.00 38.64 -1.72
C LYS A 300 -10.26 39.92 -1.37
N SER A 301 -9.07 39.84 -0.77
CA SER A 301 -8.24 40.99 -0.42
C SER A 301 -7.88 41.81 -1.68
N ARG A 302 -7.39 41.16 -2.74
CA ARG A 302 -7.05 41.83 -4.01
C ARG A 302 -8.25 42.53 -4.65
N LEU A 303 -9.44 41.91 -4.61
CA LEU A 303 -10.67 42.53 -5.13
C LEU A 303 -11.06 43.77 -4.30
N LEU A 304 -11.03 43.68 -2.98
CA LEU A 304 -11.37 44.80 -2.08
C LEU A 304 -10.40 45.97 -2.27
N GLN A 305 -9.10 45.69 -2.40
CA GLN A 305 -8.09 46.72 -2.71
C GLN A 305 -8.36 47.40 -4.06
N ARG A 306 -8.81 46.65 -5.07
CA ARG A 306 -9.16 47.23 -6.38
C ARG A 306 -10.37 48.15 -6.28
N LEU A 307 -11.44 47.70 -5.62
CA LEU A 307 -12.67 48.50 -5.43
C LEU A 307 -12.38 49.77 -4.62
N ALA A 308 -11.55 49.66 -3.58
CA ALA A 308 -11.06 50.80 -2.81
C ALA A 308 -10.35 51.84 -3.69
N LYS A 309 -9.42 51.40 -4.55
CA LYS A 309 -8.69 52.28 -5.48
C LYS A 309 -9.63 52.94 -6.49
N GLU A 310 -10.59 52.19 -7.03
CA GLU A 310 -11.59 52.73 -7.98
C GLU A 310 -12.48 53.79 -7.29
N GLU A 311 -12.91 53.56 -6.05
CA GLU A 311 -13.72 54.54 -5.31
C GLU A 311 -12.91 55.79 -4.92
N ALA A 312 -11.67 55.62 -4.45
CA ALA A 312 -10.75 56.72 -4.16
C ALA A 312 -10.49 57.60 -5.40
N SER A 313 -10.40 56.99 -6.59
CA SER A 313 -10.26 57.72 -7.85
C SER A 313 -11.49 58.58 -8.20
N ARG A 314 -12.68 58.14 -7.79
CA ARG A 314 -13.95 58.87 -7.99
C ARG A 314 -14.20 59.93 -6.91
N ARG A 315 -13.67 59.74 -5.69
CA ARG A 315 -13.87 60.62 -4.53
C ARG A 315 -12.56 60.80 -3.74
N PRO A 316 -11.64 61.67 -4.21
CA PRO A 316 -10.28 61.77 -3.66
C PRO A 316 -10.20 62.25 -2.20
N ASN A 317 -11.23 62.94 -1.70
CA ASN A 317 -11.27 63.55 -0.36
C ASN A 317 -12.24 62.84 0.59
N SER A 318 -12.64 61.60 0.30
CA SER A 318 -13.52 60.82 1.18
C SER A 318 -12.70 60.12 2.28
N PRO A 319 -13.23 59.98 3.52
CA PRO A 319 -12.64 59.09 4.52
C PRO A 319 -12.57 57.64 4.03
N LEU A 320 -11.78 56.81 4.74
CA LEU A 320 -11.56 55.40 4.43
C LEU A 320 -12.85 54.71 4.01
N THR A 321 -12.82 54.09 2.84
CA THR A 321 -13.98 53.40 2.29
C THR A 321 -14.23 52.10 3.06
N SER A 322 -15.48 51.62 3.06
CA SER A 322 -15.79 50.29 3.62
C SER A 322 -14.93 49.18 2.99
N PHE A 323 -14.51 49.35 1.73
CA PHE A 323 -13.65 48.40 1.04
C PHE A 323 -12.21 48.40 1.59
N GLU A 324 -11.65 49.55 1.97
CA GLU A 324 -10.31 49.63 2.56
C GLU A 324 -10.25 48.95 3.93
N THR A 325 -11.26 49.17 4.78
CA THR A 325 -11.34 48.49 6.09
C THR A 325 -11.44 46.97 5.91
N LYS A 326 -12.33 46.52 5.01
CA LYS A 326 -12.49 45.08 4.72
C LYS A 326 -11.24 44.47 4.07
N ALA A 327 -10.50 45.23 3.27
CA ALA A 327 -9.25 44.76 2.67
C ALA A 327 -8.19 44.51 3.75
N ARG A 328 -8.03 45.44 4.70
CA ARG A 328 -7.10 45.29 5.84
C ARG A 328 -7.46 44.10 6.72
N GLU A 329 -8.75 43.89 7.01
CA GLU A 329 -9.21 42.71 7.76
C GLU A 329 -8.87 41.40 7.02
N ALA A 330 -9.12 41.34 5.71
CA ALA A 330 -8.80 40.17 4.91
C ALA A 330 -7.28 39.89 4.85
N GLU A 331 -6.45 40.93 4.78
CA GLU A 331 -4.98 40.81 4.86
C GLU A 331 -4.53 40.28 6.23
N ALA A 332 -5.11 40.77 7.32
CA ALA A 332 -4.80 40.30 8.67
C ALA A 332 -5.12 38.80 8.81
N HIS A 333 -6.29 38.34 8.33
CA HIS A 333 -6.64 36.92 8.33
C HIS A 333 -5.70 36.08 7.45
N THR A 334 -5.30 36.61 6.28
CA THR A 334 -4.33 35.96 5.38
C THR A 334 -2.99 35.74 6.10
N GLN A 335 -2.50 36.75 6.84
CA GLN A 335 -1.25 36.66 7.58
C GLN A 335 -1.31 35.65 8.73
N GLN A 336 -2.44 35.59 9.45
CA GLN A 336 -2.68 34.59 10.49
C GLN A 336 -2.67 33.17 9.91
N LEU A 337 -3.37 32.93 8.80
CA LEU A 337 -3.39 31.63 8.13
C LEU A 337 -2.02 31.21 7.61
N ARG A 338 -1.25 32.12 7.01
CA ARG A 338 0.13 31.84 6.59
C ARG A 338 1.02 31.43 7.77
N THR A 339 0.88 32.13 8.90
CA THR A 339 1.65 31.82 10.10
C THR A 339 1.27 30.44 10.64
N LEU A 340 -0.02 30.11 10.66
CA LEU A 340 -0.51 28.81 11.06
C LEU A 340 0.02 27.71 10.13
N LEU A 341 -0.12 27.85 8.81
CA LEU A 341 0.41 26.91 7.82
C LEU A 341 1.93 26.73 7.94
N SER A 342 2.69 27.80 8.16
CA SER A 342 4.14 27.71 8.34
C SER A 342 4.58 26.93 9.59
N LYS A 343 3.71 26.88 10.62
CA LYS A 343 3.94 26.10 11.84
C LYS A 343 3.44 24.66 11.73
N MET A 344 2.61 24.36 10.74
CA MET A 344 2.05 23.03 10.51
C MET A 344 2.96 22.12 9.68
N VAL A 345 3.96 22.68 8.98
CA VAL A 345 4.99 21.89 8.31
C VAL A 345 5.87 21.23 9.38
N PHE A 346 5.51 20.02 9.77
CA PHE A 346 6.32 19.15 10.61
C PHE A 346 7.29 18.40 9.70
N GLU A 347 8.59 18.53 9.91
CA GLU A 347 9.57 17.66 9.25
C GLU A 347 9.41 16.23 9.81
N PRO A 348 9.16 15.22 8.97
CA PRO A 348 9.12 13.84 9.45
C PRO A 348 10.54 13.40 9.80
N GLY A 349 10.85 13.18 11.08
CA GLY A 349 12.09 12.50 11.49
C GLY A 349 12.86 13.02 12.72
N GLN A 350 12.31 13.88 13.57
CA GLN A 350 12.93 14.14 14.88
C GLN A 350 12.02 13.63 16.00
N GLU A 351 12.23 12.37 16.40
CA GLU A 351 11.95 11.97 17.77
C GLU A 351 12.69 12.95 18.69
N ALA A 352 11.94 13.62 19.57
CA ALA A 352 12.54 14.45 20.59
C ALA A 352 13.35 13.52 21.52
N GLU A 353 14.69 13.61 21.46
CA GLU A 353 15.55 13.04 22.49
C GLU A 353 15.06 13.56 23.85
N PRO A 354 14.84 12.68 24.85
CA PRO A 354 14.51 13.12 26.19
C PRO A 354 15.67 13.96 26.74
N PRO A 355 15.39 15.00 27.53
CA PRO A 355 16.44 15.89 28.04
C PRO A 355 17.44 15.08 28.86
N VAL A 356 18.69 15.07 28.39
CA VAL A 356 19.85 14.55 29.12
C VAL A 356 19.92 15.29 30.46
N GLN A 357 19.64 14.57 31.56
CA GLN A 357 19.85 15.09 32.91
C GLN A 357 21.35 15.26 33.13
N SER A 358 21.79 16.50 33.28
CA SER A 358 23.12 16.85 33.75
C SER A 358 23.36 16.21 35.12
N PRO A 359 24.52 15.61 35.39
CA PRO A 359 24.82 15.10 36.72
C PRO A 359 24.98 16.29 37.68
N GLU A 360 24.23 16.28 38.76
CA GLU A 360 24.46 17.14 39.91
C GLU A 360 25.89 16.87 40.43
N SER A 361 26.77 17.84 40.24
CA SER A 361 28.05 17.89 40.93
C SER A 361 27.82 18.42 42.35
N THR A 362 28.13 17.55 43.33
CA THR A 362 28.42 17.79 44.77
C THR A 362 28.42 19.22 45.29
#